data_AF-A0AAE0C248-F1
#
_entry.id   AF-A0AAE0C248-F1
#
_cell.length_a   1.000
_cell.length_b   1.000
_cell.length_c   1.000
_cell.angle_alpha   90.00
_cell.angle_beta   90.00
_cell.angle_gamma   90.00
#
_symmetry.space_group_name_H-M   'P 1'
#
loop_
_entity.id
_entity.type
_entity.pdbx_description
1 polymer ?
#
loop_
_entity_poly.entity_id
_entity_poly.type
_entity_poly.pdbx_seq_one_letter_code
_entity_poly.pdbx_strand_id
1 'polypeptide(L)'
;MQYCKFQVQEKLKALTLTEAETPWEEGAHSWPDIQQELVAIHRHRWDYGYTILQGAGYLLDPEYVDMDQHEDIETMEAFRSFVSKTFHPPLPPAHDASAEVKAAYEAEYESLKVRCANAEVQLLQYKNKEGVFAREITWTNAKRVSAADFWALYGSEVPDLQVVAMRACAQSCAATASERGHKVMNAIECKKRNRDRLG
;
A
#
# COMPACT_ATOMS: atom_id res chain seq x y z
N MET A 1 -12.45 -10.36 -4.10
CA MET A 1 -11.71 -10.18 -5.37
C MET A 1 -12.50 -9.49 -6.51
N GLN A 2 -13.71 -9.94 -6.92
CA GLN A 2 -14.39 -9.36 -8.10
C GLN A 2 -14.84 -7.89 -7.93
N TYR A 3 -15.22 -7.46 -6.72
CA TYR A 3 -15.85 -6.16 -6.50
C TYR A 3 -14.85 -4.99 -6.43
N CYS A 4 -13.76 -5.11 -5.66
CA CYS A 4 -12.68 -4.11 -5.66
C CYS A 4 -11.90 -4.05 -6.98
N LYS A 5 -11.74 -5.21 -7.66
CA LYS A 5 -11.22 -5.29 -9.03
C LYS A 5 -12.11 -4.50 -9.99
N PHE A 6 -13.44 -4.57 -9.83
CA PHE A 6 -14.41 -3.84 -10.67
C PHE A 6 -14.34 -2.31 -10.51
N GLN A 7 -14.22 -1.78 -9.29
CA GLN A 7 -14.28 -0.33 -9.07
C GLN A 7 -13.00 0.42 -9.52
N VAL A 8 -11.81 -0.18 -9.34
CA VAL A 8 -10.56 0.33 -9.94
C VAL A 8 -10.61 0.19 -11.48
N GLN A 9 -11.23 -0.88 -11.98
CA GLN A 9 -11.46 -1.07 -13.42
C GLN A 9 -12.42 -0.04 -14.02
N GLU A 10 -13.46 0.39 -13.31
CA GLU A 10 -14.39 1.46 -13.74
C GLU A 10 -13.66 2.81 -13.87
N LYS A 11 -12.83 3.18 -12.90
CA LYS A 11 -11.99 4.40 -12.99
C LYS A 11 -11.01 4.35 -14.16
N LEU A 12 -10.44 3.17 -14.46
CA LEU A 12 -9.55 2.98 -15.62
C LEU A 12 -10.29 3.00 -16.97
N LYS A 13 -11.56 2.56 -17.03
CA LYS A 13 -12.41 2.70 -18.23
C LYS A 13 -12.75 4.16 -18.53
N ALA A 14 -12.83 5.02 -17.51
CA ALA A 14 -13.15 6.44 -17.64
C ALA A 14 -11.96 7.30 -18.11
N LEU A 15 -10.73 6.76 -18.14
CA LEU A 15 -9.56 7.42 -18.71
C LEU A 15 -9.60 7.31 -20.23
N THR A 16 -10.19 8.29 -20.90
CA THR A 16 -10.00 8.50 -22.34
C THR A 16 -8.61 9.12 -22.56
N LEU A 17 -7.64 8.28 -22.93
CA LEU A 17 -6.37 8.77 -23.44
C LEU A 17 -6.65 9.39 -24.81
N THR A 18 -6.55 10.72 -24.89
CA THR A 18 -6.65 11.49 -26.13
C THR A 18 -5.69 10.90 -27.17
N GLU A 19 -6.20 10.76 -28.39
CA GLU A 19 -5.52 10.25 -29.58
C GLU A 19 -4.19 10.99 -29.81
N ALA A 20 -3.11 10.51 -29.20
CA ALA A 20 -1.76 10.90 -29.56
C ALA A 20 -1.31 9.94 -30.67
N GLU A 21 -0.97 10.51 -31.81
CA GLU A 21 -0.47 9.80 -32.99
C GLU A 21 0.68 8.84 -32.62
N THR A 22 0.62 7.63 -33.15
CA THR A 22 1.56 6.54 -32.92
C THR A 22 2.97 6.90 -33.42
N PRO A 23 4.01 6.96 -32.57
CA PRO A 23 5.35 7.38 -33.02
C PRO A 23 6.20 6.29 -33.67
N TRP A 24 5.68 5.09 -33.88
CA TRP A 24 6.45 3.95 -34.41
C TRP A 24 5.60 3.08 -35.33
N GLU A 25 6.06 2.87 -36.56
CA GLU A 25 5.49 1.91 -37.50
C GLU A 25 6.34 0.64 -37.61
N GLU A 26 5.60 -0.45 -37.78
CA GLU A 26 5.97 -1.80 -38.23
C GLU A 26 6.76 -2.73 -37.28
N GLY A 27 6.00 -3.58 -36.57
CA GLY A 27 6.53 -4.79 -35.95
C GLY A 27 5.57 -5.47 -34.97
N ALA A 28 4.89 -6.52 -35.44
CA ALA A 28 4.15 -7.56 -34.70
C ALA A 28 2.82 -7.24 -33.97
N HIS A 29 2.57 -6.01 -33.48
CA HIS A 29 1.29 -5.70 -32.80
C HIS A 29 0.79 -4.30 -33.16
N SER A 30 -0.50 -4.16 -33.49
CA SER A 30 -1.10 -2.84 -33.72
C SER A 30 -1.19 -2.06 -32.40
N TRP A 31 -1.19 -0.73 -32.44
CA TRP A 31 -1.35 0.08 -31.21
C TRP A 31 -2.60 -0.31 -30.40
N PRO A 32 -3.77 -0.57 -31.00
CA PRO A 32 -4.91 -1.15 -30.30
C PRO A 32 -4.63 -2.48 -29.60
N ASP A 33 -3.85 -3.37 -30.20
CA ASP A 33 -3.49 -4.67 -29.60
C ASP A 33 -2.52 -4.50 -28.42
N ILE A 34 -1.51 -3.64 -28.58
CA ILE A 34 -0.57 -3.27 -27.51
C ILE A 34 -1.32 -2.59 -26.35
N GLN A 35 -2.28 -1.72 -26.66
CA GLN A 35 -3.14 -1.10 -25.66
C GLN A 35 -3.98 -2.14 -24.91
N GLN A 36 -4.58 -3.09 -25.62
CA GLN A 36 -5.35 -4.18 -24.99
C GLN A 36 -4.46 -5.06 -24.11
N GLU A 37 -3.25 -5.40 -24.55
CA GLU A 37 -2.28 -6.14 -23.73
C GLU A 37 -1.82 -5.35 -22.52
N LEU A 38 -1.47 -4.07 -22.65
CA LEU A 38 -1.09 -3.22 -21.52
C LEU A 38 -2.22 -3.12 -20.49
N VAL A 39 -3.45 -2.95 -20.96
CA VAL A 39 -4.64 -2.95 -20.11
C VAL A 39 -4.85 -4.33 -19.46
N ALA A 40 -4.65 -5.44 -20.18
CA ALA A 40 -4.73 -6.79 -19.63
C ALA A 40 -3.65 -7.04 -18.56
N ILE A 41 -2.40 -6.69 -18.83
CA ILE A 41 -1.28 -6.73 -17.88
C ILE A 41 -1.62 -5.88 -16.66
N HIS A 42 -2.12 -4.66 -16.83
CA HIS A 42 -2.50 -3.80 -15.71
C HIS A 42 -3.68 -4.38 -14.90
N ARG A 43 -4.63 -5.06 -15.56
CA ARG A 43 -5.77 -5.75 -14.94
C ARG A 43 -5.34 -7.00 -14.17
N HIS A 44 -4.32 -7.70 -14.64
CA HIS A 44 -3.75 -8.88 -13.99
C HIS A 44 -2.64 -8.52 -12.99
N ARG A 45 -2.22 -7.25 -12.91
CA ARG A 45 -1.16 -6.78 -12.00
C ARG A 45 -1.40 -7.15 -10.56
N TRP A 46 -2.65 -7.15 -10.13
CA TRP A 46 -3.05 -7.59 -8.80
C TRP A 46 -2.89 -9.10 -8.59
N ASP A 47 -3.05 -9.91 -9.63
CA ASP A 47 -2.99 -11.36 -9.56
C ASP A 47 -1.55 -11.88 -9.34
N TYR A 48 -0.51 -11.11 -9.71
CA TYR A 48 0.91 -11.47 -9.49
C TYR A 48 1.71 -10.48 -8.62
N GLY A 49 1.17 -9.30 -8.35
CA GLY A 49 1.83 -8.25 -7.58
C GLY A 49 1.33 -8.09 -6.16
N TYR A 50 0.21 -8.72 -5.79
CA TYR A 50 -0.43 -8.52 -4.50
C TYR A 50 0.51 -8.87 -3.33
N THR A 51 0.66 -7.91 -2.43
CA THR A 51 1.44 -8.06 -1.21
C THR A 51 0.62 -7.56 -0.03
N ILE A 52 0.98 -8.03 1.16
CA ILE A 52 0.43 -7.55 2.44
C ILE A 52 0.47 -6.01 2.53
N LEU A 53 1.56 -5.40 2.04
CA LEU A 53 1.72 -3.95 2.00
C LEU A 53 0.72 -3.27 1.05
N GLN A 54 0.47 -3.86 -0.12
CA GLN A 54 -0.50 -3.32 -1.08
C GLN A 54 -1.93 -3.45 -0.58
N GLY A 55 -2.29 -4.55 0.06
CA GLY A 55 -3.62 -4.72 0.68
C GLY A 55 -3.86 -3.70 1.80
N ALA A 56 -2.91 -3.58 2.73
CA ALA A 56 -2.99 -2.59 3.79
C ALA A 56 -2.98 -1.14 3.25
N GLY A 57 -2.13 -0.85 2.27
CA GLY A 57 -2.04 0.47 1.64
C GLY A 57 -3.33 0.84 0.91
N TYR A 58 -3.90 -0.08 0.13
CA TYR A 58 -5.16 0.13 -0.56
C TYR A 58 -6.32 0.42 0.40
N LEU A 59 -6.39 -0.31 1.51
CA LEU A 59 -7.43 -0.13 2.52
C LEU A 59 -7.34 1.21 3.26
N LEU A 60 -6.11 1.72 3.45
CA LEU A 60 -5.80 2.92 4.23
C LEU A 60 -5.62 4.18 3.37
N ASP A 61 -5.63 4.06 2.05
CA ASP A 61 -5.52 5.22 1.18
C ASP A 61 -6.84 6.00 1.17
N PRO A 62 -6.84 7.31 1.50
CA PRO A 62 -8.05 8.12 1.48
C PRO A 62 -8.66 8.30 0.08
N GLU A 63 -7.91 8.05 -1.00
CA GLU A 63 -8.46 8.05 -2.36
C GLU A 63 -9.53 6.96 -2.56
N TYR A 64 -9.40 5.84 -1.85
CA TYR A 64 -10.27 4.68 -1.98
C TYR A 64 -11.19 4.48 -0.77
N VAL A 65 -11.38 5.52 0.07
CA VAL A 65 -12.19 5.41 1.29
C VAL A 65 -13.62 4.90 1.02
N ASP A 66 -14.23 5.36 -0.08
CA ASP A 66 -15.63 5.08 -0.46
C ASP A 66 -15.84 3.66 -1.03
N MET A 67 -14.78 2.85 -1.06
CA MET A 67 -14.82 1.50 -1.60
C MET A 67 -15.01 0.48 -0.48
N ASP A 68 -15.75 -0.60 -0.76
CA ASP A 68 -16.11 -1.66 0.21
C ASP A 68 -14.97 -2.68 0.43
N GLN A 69 -13.75 -2.19 0.59
CA GLN A 69 -12.53 -3.00 0.62
C GLN A 69 -12.42 -3.82 1.91
N HIS A 70 -13.08 -3.37 2.96
CA HIS A 70 -13.16 -4.04 4.24
C HIS A 70 -14.11 -5.23 4.22
N GLU A 71 -14.93 -5.40 3.16
CA GLU A 71 -15.71 -6.61 2.91
C GLU A 71 -14.89 -7.73 2.26
N ASP A 72 -13.73 -7.39 1.67
CA ASP A 72 -12.84 -8.34 1.03
C ASP A 72 -11.92 -9.01 2.06
N ILE A 73 -12.07 -10.34 2.20
CA ILE A 73 -11.35 -11.12 3.20
C ILE A 73 -9.84 -11.05 3.04
N GLU A 74 -9.34 -11.09 1.79
CA GLU A 74 -7.90 -11.04 1.51
C GLU A 74 -7.30 -9.68 1.87
N THR A 75 -8.05 -8.59 1.63
CA THR A 75 -7.66 -7.23 2.01
C THR A 75 -7.61 -7.08 3.52
N MET A 76 -8.60 -7.62 4.23
CA MET A 76 -8.64 -7.60 5.70
C MET A 76 -7.56 -8.50 6.33
N GLU A 77 -7.27 -9.66 5.76
CA GLU A 77 -6.17 -10.53 6.19
C GLU A 77 -4.81 -9.86 5.97
N ALA A 78 -4.61 -9.21 4.82
CA ALA A 78 -3.42 -8.42 4.57
C ALA A 78 -3.28 -7.27 5.59
N PHE A 79 -4.36 -6.54 5.86
CA PHE A 79 -4.36 -5.50 6.88
C PHE A 79 -3.98 -6.05 8.26
N ARG A 80 -4.64 -7.11 8.74
CA ARG A 80 -4.34 -7.75 10.04
C ARG A 80 -2.90 -8.26 10.13
N SER A 81 -2.40 -8.86 9.05
CA SER A 81 -1.01 -9.30 8.97
C SER A 81 -0.05 -8.10 9.05
N PHE A 82 -0.37 -6.99 8.39
CA PHE A 82 0.42 -5.77 8.43
C PHE A 82 0.40 -5.08 9.80
N VAL A 83 -0.76 -5.05 10.47
CA VAL A 83 -0.92 -4.56 11.85
C VAL A 83 -0.06 -5.38 12.81
N SER A 84 -0.14 -6.72 12.72
CA SER A 84 0.68 -7.63 13.54
C SER A 84 2.18 -7.42 13.33
N LYS A 85 2.61 -7.14 12.09
CA LYS A 85 4.02 -6.80 11.79
C LYS A 85 4.41 -5.41 12.29
N THR A 86 3.47 -4.47 12.35
CA THR A 86 3.71 -3.11 12.83
C THR A 86 3.90 -3.10 14.34
N PHE A 87 3.10 -3.87 15.08
CA PHE A 87 3.14 -4.02 16.53
C PHE A 87 3.70 -5.38 16.93
N HIS A 88 4.81 -5.78 16.32
CA HIS A 88 5.46 -7.05 16.67
C HIS A 88 6.18 -6.93 18.02
N PRO A 89 6.12 -7.97 18.88
CA PRO A 89 6.90 -7.98 20.11
C PRO A 89 8.40 -7.95 19.83
N PRO A 90 9.20 -7.40 20.78
CA PRO A 90 10.63 -7.58 20.76
C PRO A 90 10.99 -9.07 20.92
N LEU A 91 12.27 -9.40 20.77
CA LEU A 91 12.71 -10.78 21.00
C LEU A 91 12.42 -11.20 22.46
N PRO A 92 11.96 -12.45 22.67
CA PRO A 92 11.72 -12.94 24.01
C PRO A 92 13.02 -12.94 24.82
N PRO A 93 12.94 -12.66 26.14
CA PRO A 93 14.12 -12.63 26.99
C PRO A 93 14.76 -14.01 27.07
N ALA A 94 16.05 -14.04 27.38
CA ALA A 94 16.78 -15.29 27.59
C ALA A 94 16.10 -16.15 28.66
N HIS A 95 16.26 -17.48 28.56
CA HIS A 95 15.61 -18.41 29.48
C HIS A 95 16.01 -18.15 30.94
N ASP A 96 17.25 -17.70 31.17
CA ASP A 96 17.84 -17.35 32.46
C ASP A 96 17.63 -15.89 32.88
N ALA A 97 16.89 -15.09 32.09
CA ALA A 97 16.56 -13.73 32.45
C ALA A 97 15.79 -13.67 33.79
N SER A 98 15.99 -12.57 34.51
CA SER A 98 15.34 -12.34 35.80
C SER A 98 13.82 -12.28 35.65
N ALA A 99 13.11 -12.51 36.77
CA ALA A 99 11.66 -12.45 36.79
C ALA A 99 11.14 -11.05 36.39
N GLU A 100 11.86 -9.99 36.77
CA GLU A 100 11.52 -8.61 36.43
C GLU A 100 11.58 -8.37 34.92
N VAL A 101 12.60 -8.91 34.24
CA VAL A 101 12.74 -8.79 32.78
C VAL A 101 11.64 -9.56 32.05
N LYS A 102 11.31 -10.77 32.51
CA LYS A 102 10.21 -11.57 31.93
C LYS A 102 8.85 -10.88 32.14
N ALA A 103 8.62 -10.29 33.30
CA ALA A 103 7.39 -9.54 33.59
C ALA A 103 7.27 -8.28 32.73
N ALA A 104 8.38 -7.54 32.53
CA ALA A 104 8.41 -6.37 31.66
C ALA A 104 8.10 -6.74 30.19
N TYR A 105 8.69 -7.82 29.70
CA TYR A 105 8.40 -8.35 28.35
C TYR A 105 6.92 -8.70 28.17
N GLU A 106 6.32 -9.40 29.14
CA GLU A 106 4.90 -9.78 29.07
C GLU A 106 3.99 -8.54 29.10
N ALA A 107 4.28 -7.55 29.95
CA ALA A 107 3.52 -6.31 30.00
C ALA A 107 3.58 -5.52 28.67
N GLU A 108 4.76 -5.48 28.04
CA GLU A 108 4.92 -4.88 26.72
C GLU A 108 4.16 -5.67 25.65
N TYR A 109 4.24 -7.00 25.67
CA TYR A 109 3.54 -7.87 24.74
C TYR A 109 2.02 -7.71 24.80
N GLU A 110 1.45 -7.64 26.01
CA GLU A 110 0.02 -7.38 26.21
C GLU A 110 -0.39 -5.99 25.70
N SER A 111 0.42 -4.97 25.97
CA SER A 111 0.22 -3.62 25.40
C SER A 111 0.16 -3.65 23.87
N LEU A 112 1.04 -4.39 23.21
CA LEU A 112 1.05 -4.52 21.74
C LEU A 112 -0.20 -5.22 21.21
N LYS A 113 -0.73 -6.24 21.90
CA LYS A 113 -1.99 -6.90 21.52
C LYS A 113 -3.17 -5.93 21.57
N VAL A 114 -3.24 -5.11 22.61
CA VAL A 114 -4.29 -4.07 22.74
C VAL A 114 -4.20 -3.10 21.57
N ARG A 115 -3.00 -2.67 21.19
CA ARG A 115 -2.81 -1.77 20.03
C ARG A 115 -3.24 -2.41 18.70
N CYS A 116 -2.97 -3.69 18.50
CA CYS A 116 -3.49 -4.42 17.33
C CYS A 116 -5.03 -4.40 17.28
N ALA A 117 -5.68 -4.70 18.41
CA ALA A 117 -7.15 -4.68 18.49
C ALA A 117 -7.71 -3.27 18.28
N ASN A 118 -7.07 -2.25 18.86
CA ASN A 118 -7.46 -0.85 18.68
C ASN A 118 -7.37 -0.41 17.22
N ALA A 119 -6.33 -0.83 16.49
CA ALA A 119 -6.19 -0.50 15.07
C ALA A 119 -7.35 -1.06 14.22
N GLU A 120 -7.87 -2.25 14.54
CA GLU A 120 -9.06 -2.80 13.86
C GLU A 120 -10.33 -2.00 14.18
N VAL A 121 -10.52 -1.59 15.43
CA VAL A 121 -11.68 -0.75 15.82
C VAL A 121 -11.60 0.63 15.16
N GLN A 122 -10.42 1.24 15.17
CA GLN A 122 -10.16 2.54 14.55
C GLN A 122 -10.33 2.49 13.03
N LEU A 123 -10.02 1.36 12.39
CA LEU A 123 -10.29 1.16 10.96
C LEU A 123 -11.80 1.32 10.67
N LEU A 124 -12.68 0.76 11.51
CA LEU A 124 -14.12 0.93 11.35
C LEU A 124 -14.54 2.39 11.51
N GLN A 125 -13.98 3.12 12.49
CA GLN A 125 -14.25 4.56 12.66
C GLN A 125 -13.86 5.36 11.41
N TYR A 126 -12.70 5.05 10.82
CA TYR A 126 -12.25 5.65 9.57
C TYR A 126 -13.19 5.32 8.40
N LYS A 127 -13.61 4.06 8.25
CA LYS A 127 -14.51 3.61 7.19
C LYS A 127 -15.93 4.17 7.32
N ASN A 128 -16.45 4.26 8.53
CA ASN A 128 -17.74 4.85 8.82
C ASN A 128 -17.73 6.38 8.78
N LYS A 129 -16.56 7.00 8.53
CA LYS A 129 -16.37 8.46 8.52
C LYS A 129 -16.83 9.10 9.85
N GLU A 130 -16.39 8.53 10.96
CA GLU A 130 -16.69 9.04 12.30
C GLU A 130 -15.66 10.09 12.75
N GLY A 131 -16.00 10.90 13.76
CA GLY A 131 -15.07 11.89 14.34
C GLY A 131 -14.59 12.94 13.34
N VAL A 132 -13.27 13.16 13.29
CA VAL A 132 -12.63 14.08 12.32
C VAL A 132 -12.90 13.71 10.86
N PHE A 133 -13.17 12.43 10.58
CA PHE A 133 -13.48 11.93 9.24
C PHE A 133 -14.93 12.23 8.81
N ALA A 134 -15.81 12.65 9.71
CA ALA A 134 -17.17 13.09 9.36
C ALA A 134 -17.18 14.44 8.62
N ARG A 135 -16.09 15.20 8.71
CA ARG A 135 -16.01 16.56 8.18
C ARG A 135 -15.68 16.55 6.68
N GLU A 136 -16.49 17.24 5.89
CA GLU A 136 -16.28 17.37 4.43
C GLU A 136 -14.90 17.98 4.08
N ILE A 137 -14.40 18.90 4.90
CA ILE A 137 -13.07 19.51 4.69
C ILE A 137 -11.94 18.48 4.75
N THR A 138 -12.07 17.43 5.55
CA THR A 138 -11.08 16.34 5.67
C THR A 138 -10.92 15.64 4.33
N TRP A 139 -12.02 15.30 3.66
CA TRP A 139 -12.01 14.65 2.35
C TRP A 139 -11.69 15.58 1.20
N THR A 140 -12.04 16.86 1.32
CA THR A 140 -11.62 17.89 0.37
C THR A 140 -10.10 18.03 0.37
N ASN A 141 -9.48 17.98 1.55
CA ASN A 141 -8.04 18.03 1.71
C ASN A 141 -7.37 16.72 1.32
N ALA A 142 -7.99 15.57 1.59
CA ALA A 142 -7.50 14.26 1.14
C ALA A 142 -7.19 14.19 -0.35
N LYS A 143 -7.99 14.89 -1.19
CA LYS A 143 -7.77 14.98 -2.64
C LYS A 143 -6.58 15.87 -3.04
N ARG A 144 -6.04 16.65 -2.10
CA ARG A 144 -4.99 17.66 -2.34
C ARG A 144 -3.65 17.29 -1.74
N VAL A 145 -3.63 16.41 -0.74
CA VAL A 145 -2.43 16.02 -0.01
C VAL A 145 -2.08 14.56 -0.29
N SER A 146 -0.83 14.17 -0.03
CA SER A 146 -0.44 12.76 -0.12
C SER A 146 -1.13 11.95 0.99
N ALA A 147 -1.26 10.63 0.79
CA ALA A 147 -1.79 9.74 1.84
C ALA A 147 -1.00 9.89 3.15
N ALA A 148 0.33 10.02 3.09
CA ALA A 148 1.16 10.23 4.28
C ALA A 148 0.81 11.54 5.00
N ASP A 149 0.66 12.64 4.27
CA ASP A 149 0.29 13.94 4.85
C ASP A 149 -1.13 13.92 5.41
N PHE A 150 -2.06 13.24 4.74
CA PHE A 150 -3.42 13.03 5.23
C PHE A 150 -3.41 12.36 6.61
N TRP A 151 -2.68 11.24 6.73
CA TRP A 151 -2.56 10.53 8.00
C TRP A 151 -1.82 11.34 9.05
N ALA A 152 -0.84 12.17 8.69
CA ALA A 152 -0.18 13.09 9.62
C ALA A 152 -1.15 14.17 10.16
N LEU A 153 -2.05 14.69 9.32
CA LEU A 153 -2.98 15.76 9.69
C LEU A 153 -4.21 15.28 10.47
N TYR A 154 -4.78 14.13 10.09
CA TYR A 154 -6.07 13.67 10.59
C TYR A 154 -5.99 12.39 11.42
N GLY A 155 -4.87 11.67 11.39
CA GLY A 155 -4.72 10.39 12.09
C GLY A 155 -4.67 10.50 13.62
N SER A 156 -4.57 11.70 14.20
CA SER A 156 -4.46 11.87 15.66
C SER A 156 -5.68 11.35 16.45
N GLU A 157 -6.87 11.28 15.84
CA GLU A 157 -8.06 10.68 16.48
C GLU A 157 -8.05 9.15 16.43
N VAL A 158 -7.20 8.56 15.59
CA VAL A 158 -7.05 7.11 15.40
C VAL A 158 -5.56 6.73 15.50
N PRO A 159 -4.93 6.90 16.69
CA PRO A 159 -3.47 6.89 16.82
C PRO A 159 -2.80 5.56 16.47
N ASP A 160 -3.44 4.42 16.74
CA ASP A 160 -2.88 3.11 16.39
C ASP A 160 -2.99 2.87 14.88
N LEU A 161 -4.12 3.22 14.28
CA LEU A 161 -4.31 3.16 12.83
C LEU A 161 -3.37 4.13 12.10
N GLN A 162 -3.12 5.32 12.65
CA GLN A 162 -2.20 6.31 12.10
C GLN A 162 -0.78 5.73 12.00
N VAL A 163 -0.29 5.04 13.04
CA VAL A 163 1.02 4.40 13.01
C VAL A 163 1.09 3.35 11.89
N VAL A 164 0.05 2.53 11.75
CA VAL A 164 -0.05 1.51 10.71
C VAL A 164 -0.05 2.16 9.32
N ALA A 165 -0.89 3.17 9.11
CA ALA A 165 -1.03 3.85 7.83
C ALA A 165 0.25 4.59 7.41
N MET A 166 0.86 5.33 8.33
CA MET A 166 2.13 6.01 8.09
C MET A 166 3.25 5.03 7.71
N ARG A 167 3.27 3.86 8.37
CA ARG A 167 4.25 2.79 8.06
C ARG A 167 3.99 2.13 6.71
N ALA A 168 2.73 1.97 6.31
CA ALA A 168 2.36 1.51 4.98
C ALA A 168 2.80 2.51 3.90
N CYS A 169 2.54 3.81 4.10
CA CYS A 169 2.98 4.86 3.17
C CYS A 169 4.50 4.88 3.01
N ALA A 170 5.27 4.80 4.11
CA ALA A 170 6.73 4.81 4.07
C ALA A 170 7.31 3.60 3.30
N GLN A 171 6.76 2.40 3.49
CA GLN A 171 7.22 1.20 2.79
C GLN A 171 6.89 1.24 1.29
N SER A 172 5.75 1.80 0.90
CA SER A 172 5.40 2.00 -0.51
C SER A 172 6.36 2.99 -1.20
N CYS A 173 6.77 4.06 -0.51
CA CYS A 173 7.80 4.97 -1.00
C CYS A 173 9.17 4.28 -1.13
N ALA A 174 9.54 3.40 -0.20
CA ALA A 174 10.79 2.65 -0.25
C ALA A 174 10.83 1.64 -1.41
N ALA A 175 9.73 0.93 -1.67
CA ALA A 175 9.62 -0.01 -2.78
C ALA A 175 9.77 0.70 -4.15
N THR A 176 9.10 1.83 -4.34
CA THR A 176 9.25 2.62 -5.58
C THR A 176 10.65 3.25 -5.72
N ALA A 177 11.31 3.60 -4.61
CA ALA A 177 12.69 4.08 -4.63
C ALA A 177 13.69 2.97 -4.99
N SER A 178 13.53 1.75 -4.47
CA SER A 178 14.43 0.63 -4.76
C SER A 178 14.33 0.15 -6.21
N GLU A 179 13.14 0.18 -6.82
CA GLU A 179 12.96 -0.08 -8.26
C GLU A 179 13.72 0.94 -9.13
N ARG A 180 13.72 2.21 -8.74
CA ARG A 180 14.49 3.25 -9.43
C ARG A 180 16.01 3.04 -9.28
N GLY A 181 16.47 2.66 -8.09
CA GLY A 181 17.88 2.31 -7.84
C GLY A 181 18.35 1.13 -8.70
N HIS A 182 17.58 0.04 -8.74
CA HIS A 182 17.89 -1.12 -9.58
C HIS A 182 17.87 -0.78 -11.09
N LYS A 183 16.94 0.05 -11.56
CA LYS A 183 16.94 0.49 -12.97
C LYS A 183 18.21 1.26 -13.34
N VAL A 184 18.66 2.16 -12.47
CA VAL A 184 19.89 2.92 -12.69
C VAL A 184 21.12 2.01 -12.67
N MET A 185 21.19 1.05 -11.74
CA MET A 185 22.28 0.08 -11.65
C MET A 185 22.33 -0.84 -12.87
N ASN A 186 21.19 -1.40 -13.29
CA ASN A 186 21.08 -2.22 -14.50
C ASN A 186 21.46 -1.43 -15.76
N ALA A 187 21.12 -0.15 -15.84
CA ALA A 187 21.54 0.70 -16.96
C ALA A 187 23.06 0.92 -17.00
N ILE A 188 23.72 1.04 -15.83
CA ILE A 188 25.19 1.14 -15.73
C ILE A 188 25.85 -0.20 -16.09
N GLU A 189 25.32 -1.31 -15.60
CA GLU A 189 25.83 -2.65 -15.89
C GLU A 189 25.70 -3.01 -17.38
N CYS A 190 24.55 -2.73 -18.01
CA CYS A 190 24.35 -2.92 -19.44
C CYS A 190 25.29 -2.05 -20.29
N LYS A 191 25.55 -0.80 -19.87
CA LYS A 191 26.53 0.07 -20.55
C LYS A 191 27.97 -0.45 -20.43
N LYS A 192 28.35 -1.02 -19.27
CA LYS A 192 29.65 -1.66 -19.07
C LYS A 192 29.79 -2.92 -19.93
N ARG A 193 28.76 -3.76 -19.98
CA ARG A 193 28.72 -5.01 -20.75
C ARG A 193 28.72 -4.79 -22.27
N ASN A 194 28.18 -3.67 -22.76
CA ASN A 194 28.23 -3.30 -24.18
C ASN A 194 29.60 -2.73 -24.59
N ARG A 195 30.37 -2.17 -23.65
CA ARG A 195 31.73 -1.68 -23.91
C ARG A 195 32.74 -2.83 -24.06
N ASP A 196 32.58 -3.91 -23.29
CA ASP A 196 33.47 -5.07 -23.32
C ASP A 196 33.21 -6.00 -24.54
N ARG A 197 32.14 -5.76 -25.31
CA ARG A 197 31.80 -6.51 -26.54
C ARG A 197 32.20 -5.79 -27.84
N LEU A 198 32.69 -4.56 -27.77
CA LEU A 198 33.11 -3.74 -28.90
C LEU A 198 34.64 -3.48 -28.92
N GLY A 199 35.41 -4.26 -28.17
CA GLY A 199 36.88 -4.25 -28.15
C GLY A 199 37.45 -5.50 -28.79
#